data_AF-A0A7S2ZL65-F1
#
_entry.id   AF-A0A7S2ZL65-F1
#
_cell.length_a   1.000
_cell.length_b   1.000
_cell.length_c   1.000
_cell.angle_alpha   90.00
_cell.angle_beta   90.00
_cell.angle_gamma   90.00
#
_symmetry.space_group_name_H-M   'P 1'
#
loop_
_entity.id
_entity.type
_entity.pdbx_description
1 polymer ?
#
loop_
_entity_poly.entity_id
_entity_poly.type
_entity_poly.pdbx_seq_one_letter_code
_entity_poly.pdbx_strand_id
1 'polypeptide(L)'
;MALSGIAETFRKWISLGRKPDGVLEPVNDNETLGGWPTLSSVPFFSAVRPMMVNVFGHPSKYASFVVTPGNRIDEDHEPTPFLPFQSVDHAMRLGLKPGNRVFVGYPFQAEARVEGIMDSTTVVRFGQDGSVVREKVTGDRFLDLKMKTIERQTTEKALRMVDSTVLCDVRLPKTKNTFPGEVQEYRGESKIVAGELLIPWYRRSSKREVSQNYVPGQRVLCTEKLGFHGHVGTIQKIENVVEDEKEHVAVVDFLIPAAASTEIEYSHKIFEADKKATWFSPGDLGSSLKMFPPLVSRVTGNLLVSIADPKKKVIDIGLGVKSPRIRCYKPGYARKVEPKRMSQAVTGVIYEYSEETKKIIQTYKREFPEVLKVVEDFMKKNDSRDSRDSPVLELIPPGGNEHGKASVDLATVSRLVTWLDSLGLKQQPLLPVESPAASKATIAKIEQFTKRMLRRQKDLLERIRQDDSDFYSAAEANETAVVKLKNLENGRQLTRENAPAFVLMGDRVVNRSSETSVPFGARGTVVGIFNHGKEVHVEVVYDEPFVGGTSLNSRCTEMCGKLENLANLLVLTPKKWSKQ
;
A
#
# COMPACT_ATOMS: atom_id res chain seq x y z
N MET A 1 20.84 -27.37 -21.53
CA MET A 1 21.20 -27.64 -22.93
C MET A 1 20.80 -26.53 -23.90
N ALA A 2 19.68 -25.81 -23.75
CA ALA A 2 19.30 -24.73 -24.70
C ALA A 2 20.20 -23.47 -24.68
N LEU A 3 20.82 -23.13 -23.53
CA LEU A 3 21.65 -21.92 -23.39
C LEU A 3 23.04 -22.03 -24.07
N SER A 4 23.57 -23.23 -24.26
CA SER A 4 24.88 -23.40 -24.92
C SER A 4 24.81 -23.14 -26.42
N GLY A 5 23.70 -23.51 -27.07
CA GLY A 5 23.48 -23.23 -28.49
C GLY A 5 23.35 -21.74 -28.79
N ILE A 6 22.58 -21.00 -27.97
CA ILE A 6 22.37 -19.55 -28.14
C ILE A 6 23.70 -18.78 -28.01
N ALA A 7 24.54 -19.15 -27.05
CA ALA A 7 25.85 -18.51 -26.85
C ALA A 7 26.82 -18.74 -28.01
N GLU A 8 26.75 -19.91 -28.65
CA GLU A 8 27.59 -20.27 -29.79
C GLU A 8 27.16 -19.53 -31.07
N THR A 9 25.85 -19.41 -31.29
CA THR A 9 25.28 -18.59 -32.38
C THR A 9 25.62 -17.11 -32.21
N PHE A 10 25.57 -16.59 -30.98
CA PHE A 10 25.91 -15.19 -30.68
C PHE A 10 27.39 -14.88 -30.92
N ARG A 11 28.31 -15.79 -30.56
CA ARG A 11 29.75 -15.67 -30.87
C ARG A 11 30.01 -15.71 -32.37
N LYS A 12 29.26 -16.53 -33.12
CA LYS A 12 29.35 -16.60 -34.59
C LYS A 12 28.84 -15.32 -35.27
N TRP A 13 27.87 -14.65 -34.68
CA TRP A 13 27.33 -13.36 -35.17
C TRP A 13 28.26 -12.18 -34.90
N ILE A 14 28.84 -12.09 -33.71
CA ILE A 14 29.81 -11.04 -33.34
C ILE A 14 31.05 -11.13 -34.24
N SER A 15 31.51 -12.33 -34.57
CA SER A 15 32.65 -12.54 -35.48
C SER A 15 32.36 -12.21 -36.95
N LEU A 16 31.09 -12.11 -37.36
CA LEU A 16 30.67 -11.75 -38.72
C LEU A 16 30.28 -10.26 -38.90
N GLY A 17 30.36 -9.44 -37.84
CA GLY A 17 30.11 -8.00 -37.90
C GLY A 17 28.67 -7.60 -38.28
N ARG A 18 27.72 -8.54 -38.29
CA ARG A 18 26.30 -8.28 -38.59
C ARG A 18 25.54 -7.97 -37.31
N LYS A 19 24.88 -6.81 -37.26
CA LYS A 19 23.87 -6.52 -36.23
C LYS A 19 22.60 -7.35 -36.51
N PRO A 20 21.91 -7.88 -35.49
CA PRO A 20 20.56 -8.40 -35.67
C PRO A 20 19.59 -7.29 -35.98
N ASP A 21 19.22 -7.20 -37.25
CA ASP A 21 17.98 -6.56 -37.66
C ASP A 21 16.85 -7.60 -37.50
N GLY A 22 16.11 -7.50 -36.39
CA GLY A 22 14.94 -8.35 -36.11
C GLY A 22 15.06 -9.26 -34.88
N VAL A 23 13.99 -10.04 -34.64
CA VAL A 23 13.89 -11.00 -33.53
C VAL A 23 14.92 -12.11 -33.74
N LEU A 24 15.88 -12.23 -32.80
CA LEU A 24 16.78 -13.38 -32.70
C LEU A 24 15.91 -14.64 -32.59
N GLU A 25 16.15 -15.66 -33.44
CA GLU A 25 15.40 -16.92 -33.65
C GLU A 25 14.21 -17.20 -32.71
N PRO A 26 13.03 -17.60 -33.23
CA PRO A 26 11.77 -17.55 -32.51
C PRO A 26 11.85 -18.31 -31.18
N VAL A 27 11.93 -17.54 -30.08
CA VAL A 27 11.57 -18.02 -28.76
C VAL A 27 10.09 -18.38 -28.88
N ASN A 28 9.78 -19.66 -28.68
CA ASN A 28 8.43 -20.21 -28.76
C ASN A 28 7.47 -19.27 -28.01
N ASP A 29 6.51 -18.61 -28.68
CA ASP A 29 5.62 -17.59 -28.07
C ASP A 29 4.81 -18.15 -26.87
N ASN A 30 4.71 -19.47 -26.78
CA ASN A 30 4.10 -20.20 -25.68
C ASN A 30 4.96 -20.24 -24.41
N GLU A 31 6.26 -19.94 -24.51
CA GLU A 31 7.28 -19.99 -23.45
C GLU A 31 7.67 -18.57 -22.94
N THR A 32 6.71 -17.64 -22.85
CA THR A 32 6.97 -16.37 -22.17
C THR A 32 7.35 -16.60 -20.71
N LEU A 33 8.42 -15.93 -20.25
CA LEU A 33 8.84 -15.94 -18.84
C LEU A 33 7.67 -15.60 -17.91
N GLY A 34 7.67 -16.18 -16.70
CA GLY A 34 6.65 -15.90 -15.69
C GLY A 34 6.48 -14.39 -15.45
N GLY A 35 5.24 -13.92 -15.44
CA GLY A 35 4.88 -12.50 -15.24
C GLY A 35 4.75 -11.66 -16.51
N TRP A 36 5.20 -12.14 -17.67
CA TRP A 36 5.01 -11.42 -18.94
C TRP A 36 3.63 -11.68 -19.54
N PRO A 37 2.91 -10.64 -20.02
CA PRO A 37 1.61 -10.83 -20.63
C PRO A 37 1.73 -11.50 -22.00
N THR A 38 0.78 -12.37 -22.33
CA THR A 38 0.63 -12.93 -23.68
C THR A 38 -0.83 -13.17 -24.03
N LEU A 39 -1.23 -12.80 -25.24
CA LEU A 39 -2.55 -13.12 -25.79
C LEU A 39 -2.58 -14.54 -26.37
N SER A 40 -1.45 -15.05 -26.87
CA SER A 40 -1.35 -16.34 -27.55
C SER A 40 -1.65 -17.55 -26.66
N SER A 41 -1.74 -17.34 -25.35
CA SER A 41 -2.01 -18.42 -24.39
C SER A 41 -3.44 -18.96 -24.38
N VAL A 42 -4.38 -18.21 -24.95
CA VAL A 42 -5.77 -18.62 -25.14
C VAL A 42 -6.10 -18.33 -26.60
N PRO A 43 -6.64 -19.30 -27.37
CA PRO A 43 -7.11 -19.02 -28.73
C PRO A 43 -8.10 -17.85 -28.73
N PHE A 44 -7.87 -16.86 -29.59
CA PHE A 44 -8.70 -15.67 -29.68
C PHE A 44 -8.82 -15.19 -31.13
N PHE A 45 -9.87 -14.41 -31.37
CA PHE A 45 -9.92 -13.49 -32.50
C PHE A 45 -10.03 -12.06 -31.97
N SER A 46 -9.75 -11.10 -32.84
CA SER A 46 -9.75 -9.69 -32.45
C SER A 46 -10.36 -8.81 -33.53
N ALA A 47 -11.03 -7.74 -33.11
CA ALA A 47 -11.62 -6.76 -33.99
C ALA A 47 -11.62 -5.37 -33.33
N VAL A 48 -11.41 -4.32 -34.13
CA VAL A 48 -11.57 -2.94 -33.64
C VAL A 48 -13.05 -2.59 -33.64
N ARG A 49 -13.61 -2.31 -32.47
CA ARG A 49 -15.05 -2.04 -32.31
C ARG A 49 -15.32 -0.90 -31.31
N PRO A 50 -16.38 -0.11 -31.50
CA PRO A 50 -16.87 0.82 -30.49
C PRO A 50 -17.25 0.05 -29.20
N MET A 51 -16.57 0.35 -28.09
CA MET A 51 -16.83 -0.27 -26.80
C MET A 51 -16.49 0.71 -25.67
N MET A 52 -17.39 0.83 -24.69
CA MET A 52 -17.29 1.79 -23.57
C MET A 52 -16.31 1.28 -22.48
N VAL A 53 -15.06 1.04 -22.86
CA VAL A 53 -14.03 0.55 -21.94
C VAL A 53 -13.59 1.67 -20.99
N ASN A 54 -13.53 1.39 -19.70
CA ASN A 54 -13.18 2.35 -18.66
C ASN A 54 -11.85 1.96 -17.98
N VAL A 55 -10.75 2.54 -18.47
CA VAL A 55 -9.40 2.30 -17.91
C VAL A 55 -9.01 3.35 -16.86
N PHE A 56 -9.46 4.61 -17.02
CA PHE A 56 -8.96 5.76 -16.25
C PHE A 56 -10.05 6.47 -15.43
N GLY A 57 -11.17 5.82 -15.16
CA GLY A 57 -12.28 6.35 -14.36
C GLY A 57 -13.42 6.96 -15.17
N HIS A 58 -13.24 7.13 -16.49
CA HIS A 58 -14.31 7.48 -17.42
C HIS A 58 -14.32 6.53 -18.64
N PRO A 59 -15.50 6.11 -19.13
CA PRO A 59 -15.62 5.29 -20.33
C PRO A 59 -15.03 5.98 -21.57
N SER A 60 -14.29 5.23 -22.37
CA SER A 60 -13.76 5.68 -23.67
C SER A 60 -14.90 5.96 -24.64
N LYS A 61 -14.75 7.05 -25.41
CA LYS A 61 -15.64 7.39 -26.53
C LYS A 61 -15.18 6.83 -27.88
N TYR A 62 -13.99 6.24 -27.92
CA TYR A 62 -13.34 5.75 -29.13
C TYR A 62 -13.40 4.23 -29.22
N ALA A 63 -13.23 3.70 -30.44
CA ALA A 63 -13.14 2.27 -30.66
C ALA A 63 -11.94 1.66 -29.92
N SER A 64 -12.12 0.45 -29.42
CA SER A 64 -11.09 -0.32 -28.71
C SER A 64 -10.75 -1.59 -29.51
N PHE A 65 -9.53 -2.10 -29.33
CA PHE A 65 -9.15 -3.40 -29.85
C PHE A 65 -9.79 -4.47 -28.96
N VAL A 66 -10.88 -5.06 -29.43
CA VAL A 66 -11.67 -6.04 -28.68
C VAL A 66 -11.12 -7.43 -28.94
N VAL A 67 -10.77 -8.13 -27.87
CA VAL A 67 -10.33 -9.53 -27.92
C VAL A 67 -11.51 -10.40 -27.53
N THR A 68 -11.72 -11.49 -28.26
CA THR A 68 -12.75 -12.48 -27.93
C THR A 68 -12.12 -13.87 -27.93
N PRO A 69 -12.12 -14.57 -26.78
CA PRO A 69 -11.69 -15.97 -26.71
C PRO A 69 -12.53 -16.84 -27.65
N GLY A 70 -11.88 -17.68 -28.45
CA GLY A 70 -12.53 -18.35 -29.57
C GLY A 70 -11.55 -19.04 -30.50
N ASN A 71 -11.99 -20.12 -31.15
CA ASN A 71 -11.30 -20.64 -32.33
C ASN A 71 -11.62 -19.73 -33.51
N ARG A 72 -10.61 -19.46 -34.35
CA ARG A 72 -10.77 -18.67 -35.58
C ARG A 72 -11.61 -19.49 -36.57
N ILE A 73 -12.68 -18.88 -37.11
CA ILE A 73 -13.38 -19.38 -38.30
C ILE A 73 -13.17 -18.36 -39.42
N ASP A 74 -13.16 -18.85 -40.66
CA ASP A 74 -13.05 -18.13 -41.93
C ASP A 74 -13.91 -16.85 -42.00
N GLU A 75 -13.46 -15.91 -42.83
CA GLU A 75 -13.84 -14.49 -42.86
C GLU A 75 -15.35 -14.17 -43.04
N ASP A 76 -16.17 -15.17 -43.37
CA ASP A 76 -17.59 -15.02 -43.70
C ASP A 76 -18.59 -15.47 -42.60
N HIS A 77 -18.12 -15.97 -41.45
CA HIS A 77 -19.02 -16.48 -40.39
C HIS A 77 -18.86 -15.73 -39.05
N GLU A 78 -19.97 -15.57 -38.31
CA GLU A 78 -19.87 -15.15 -36.91
C GLU A 78 -19.02 -16.17 -36.13
N PRO A 79 -18.11 -15.70 -35.27
CA PRO A 79 -17.22 -16.57 -34.52
C PRO A 79 -18.04 -17.50 -33.63
N THR A 80 -17.98 -18.81 -33.87
CA THR A 80 -18.63 -19.75 -32.96
C THR A 80 -17.93 -19.67 -31.61
N PRO A 81 -18.66 -19.52 -30.49
CA PRO A 81 -18.06 -19.53 -29.17
C PRO A 81 -17.24 -20.80 -28.99
N PHE A 82 -15.95 -20.66 -28.74
CA PHE A 82 -15.16 -21.79 -28.22
C PHE A 82 -15.60 -21.98 -26.78
N LEU A 83 -16.45 -22.97 -26.55
CA LEU A 83 -16.76 -23.46 -25.22
C LEU A 83 -15.77 -24.60 -24.93
N PRO A 84 -14.55 -24.33 -24.39
CA PRO A 84 -13.59 -25.38 -24.07
C PRO A 84 -14.19 -26.41 -23.11
N PHE A 85 -15.23 -26.01 -22.36
CA PHE A 85 -15.89 -26.82 -21.36
C PHE A 85 -17.38 -26.90 -21.65
N GLN A 86 -17.93 -28.12 -21.60
CA GLN A 86 -19.35 -28.37 -21.81
C GLN A 86 -20.10 -28.54 -20.49
N SER A 87 -19.39 -28.91 -19.43
CA SER A 87 -19.90 -29.13 -18.09
C SER A 87 -18.76 -29.05 -17.08
N VAL A 88 -19.09 -29.00 -15.78
CA VAL A 88 -18.12 -29.16 -14.70
C VAL A 88 -17.28 -30.43 -14.87
N ASP A 89 -17.89 -31.55 -15.25
CA ASP A 89 -17.17 -32.83 -15.41
C ASP A 89 -16.17 -32.79 -16.56
N HIS A 90 -16.51 -32.13 -17.67
CA HIS A 90 -15.58 -31.94 -18.79
C HIS A 90 -14.39 -31.07 -18.37
N ALA A 91 -14.64 -29.96 -17.67
CA ALA A 91 -13.59 -29.08 -17.17
C ALA A 91 -12.66 -29.74 -16.14
N MET A 92 -13.22 -30.55 -15.24
CA MET A 92 -12.43 -31.33 -14.29
C MET A 92 -11.51 -32.33 -15.01
N ARG A 93 -11.96 -33.03 -16.05
CA ARG A 93 -11.10 -33.95 -16.83
C ARG A 93 -9.91 -33.23 -17.47
N LEU A 94 -10.09 -31.99 -17.90
CA LEU A 94 -9.06 -31.19 -18.57
C LEU A 94 -8.10 -30.45 -17.61
N GLY A 95 -8.29 -30.60 -16.30
CA GLY A 95 -7.35 -30.17 -15.28
C GLY A 95 -7.83 -29.03 -14.38
N LEU A 96 -9.08 -28.58 -14.47
CA LEU A 96 -9.66 -27.54 -13.60
C LEU A 96 -10.29 -28.11 -12.31
N LYS A 97 -9.70 -29.16 -11.73
CA LYS A 97 -10.21 -29.78 -10.49
C LYS A 97 -9.83 -28.93 -9.27
N PRO A 98 -10.67 -28.87 -8.22
CA PRO A 98 -10.25 -28.30 -6.94
C PRO A 98 -8.92 -28.89 -6.47
N GLY A 99 -7.99 -28.03 -6.08
CA GLY A 99 -6.63 -28.38 -5.66
C GLY A 99 -5.59 -28.24 -6.75
N ASN A 100 -5.99 -28.26 -8.03
CA ASN A 100 -5.05 -28.10 -9.13
C ASN A 100 -4.56 -26.65 -9.24
N ARG A 101 -3.30 -26.52 -9.65
CA ARG A 101 -2.69 -25.25 -10.02
C ARG A 101 -3.12 -24.88 -11.45
N VAL A 102 -3.39 -23.60 -11.65
CA VAL A 102 -3.82 -23.00 -12.91
C VAL A 102 -3.18 -21.62 -13.05
N PHE A 103 -3.09 -21.11 -14.27
CA PHE A 103 -2.78 -19.70 -14.51
C PHE A 103 -4.07 -18.92 -14.75
N VAL A 104 -4.18 -17.77 -14.11
CA VAL A 104 -5.32 -16.82 -14.16
C VAL A 104 -4.84 -15.45 -14.61
N GLY A 105 -5.76 -14.54 -14.93
CA GLY A 105 -5.43 -13.12 -15.11
C GLY A 105 -5.08 -12.71 -16.54
N TYR A 106 -5.44 -13.53 -17.54
CA TYR A 106 -5.28 -13.25 -18.97
C TYR A 106 -5.46 -11.76 -19.34
N PRO A 107 -4.49 -11.14 -20.04
CA PRO A 107 -3.25 -11.73 -20.56
C PRO A 107 -2.09 -11.82 -19.53
N PHE A 108 -2.20 -11.15 -18.39
CA PHE A 108 -1.17 -11.11 -17.33
C PHE A 108 -1.29 -12.34 -16.42
N GLN A 109 -0.70 -13.44 -16.87
CA GLN A 109 -0.83 -14.70 -16.19
C GLN A 109 -0.16 -14.70 -14.82
N ALA A 110 -0.93 -15.09 -13.81
CA ALA A 110 -0.47 -15.36 -12.46
C ALA A 110 -0.87 -16.79 -12.07
N GLU A 111 -0.03 -17.47 -11.30
CA GLU A 111 -0.39 -18.76 -10.72
C GLU A 111 -1.58 -18.60 -9.76
N ALA A 112 -2.43 -19.62 -9.69
CA ALA A 112 -3.52 -19.74 -8.76
C ALA A 112 -3.84 -21.22 -8.52
N ARG A 113 -4.65 -21.49 -7.49
CA ARG A 113 -5.23 -22.79 -7.23
C ARG A 113 -6.74 -22.73 -7.41
N VAL A 114 -7.31 -23.76 -8.04
CA VAL A 114 -8.76 -23.92 -8.11
C VAL A 114 -9.29 -24.34 -6.74
N GLU A 115 -10.22 -23.57 -6.18
CA GLU A 115 -10.93 -23.88 -4.92
C GLU A 115 -12.30 -24.50 -5.19
N GLY A 116 -12.93 -24.09 -6.30
CA GLY A 116 -14.21 -24.61 -6.74
C GLY A 116 -14.45 -24.39 -8.23
N ILE A 117 -15.40 -25.14 -8.76
CA ILE A 117 -15.82 -25.09 -10.15
C ILE A 117 -17.33 -25.25 -10.22
N MET A 118 -18.00 -24.48 -11.06
CA MET A 118 -19.46 -24.49 -11.17
C MET A 118 -19.95 -24.30 -12.61
N ASP A 119 -21.10 -24.90 -12.89
CA ASP A 119 -21.95 -24.64 -14.06
C ASP A 119 -23.36 -24.22 -13.59
N SER A 120 -24.32 -24.19 -14.52
CA SER A 120 -25.71 -23.81 -14.22
C SER A 120 -26.47 -24.77 -13.29
N THR A 121 -25.94 -25.98 -13.05
CA THR A 121 -26.61 -27.05 -12.31
C THR A 121 -25.82 -27.57 -11.12
N THR A 122 -24.49 -27.48 -11.18
CA THR A 122 -23.57 -28.20 -10.30
C THR A 122 -22.46 -27.27 -9.83
N VAL A 123 -22.09 -27.39 -8.56
CA VAL A 123 -20.82 -26.86 -8.03
C VAL A 123 -20.03 -28.00 -7.39
N VAL A 124 -18.72 -27.99 -7.62
CA VAL A 124 -17.75 -28.86 -6.97
C VAL A 124 -16.71 -27.98 -6.29
N ARG A 125 -16.54 -28.10 -4.97
CA ARG A 125 -15.68 -27.21 -4.16
C ARG A 125 -15.04 -27.96 -3.01
N PHE A 126 -14.01 -27.39 -2.40
CA PHE A 126 -13.51 -27.90 -1.11
C PHE A 126 -14.56 -27.71 0.00
N GLY A 127 -14.80 -28.78 0.75
CA GLY A 127 -15.51 -28.81 2.02
C GLY A 127 -14.65 -28.25 3.16
N GLN A 128 -15.27 -28.03 4.33
CA GLN A 128 -14.58 -27.46 5.50
C GLN A 128 -13.48 -28.37 6.06
N ASP A 129 -13.57 -29.67 5.77
CA ASP A 129 -12.62 -30.72 6.13
C ASP A 129 -11.54 -30.96 5.07
N GLY A 130 -11.54 -30.19 3.98
CA GLY A 130 -10.63 -30.38 2.84
C GLY A 130 -11.05 -31.47 1.86
N SER A 131 -12.19 -32.13 2.07
CA SER A 131 -12.77 -33.07 1.10
C SER A 131 -13.34 -32.30 -0.11
N VAL A 132 -13.51 -32.97 -1.25
CA VAL A 132 -14.17 -32.36 -2.42
C VAL A 132 -15.66 -32.68 -2.37
N VAL A 133 -16.49 -31.65 -2.22
CA VAL A 133 -17.95 -31.76 -2.09
C VAL A 133 -18.61 -31.33 -3.40
N ARG A 134 -19.62 -32.10 -3.84
CA ARG A 134 -20.45 -31.81 -5.01
C ARG A 134 -21.87 -31.48 -4.57
N GLU A 135 -22.35 -30.31 -4.97
CA GLU A 135 -23.68 -29.79 -4.62
C GLU A 135 -24.44 -29.39 -5.89
N LYS A 136 -25.77 -29.49 -5.85
CA LYS A 136 -26.64 -28.92 -6.88
C LYS A 136 -26.82 -27.42 -6.61
N VAL A 137 -26.78 -26.61 -7.67
CA VAL A 137 -26.94 -25.15 -7.59
C VAL A 137 -28.13 -24.73 -8.43
N THR A 138 -28.80 -23.67 -8.00
CA THR A 138 -29.84 -23.00 -8.78
C THR A 138 -29.22 -22.16 -9.90
N GLY A 139 -29.79 -22.25 -11.11
CA GLY A 139 -29.28 -21.54 -12.30
C GLY A 139 -29.12 -20.03 -12.10
N ASP A 140 -29.95 -19.41 -11.25
CA ASP A 140 -29.93 -17.98 -10.98
C ASP A 140 -28.60 -17.49 -10.37
N ARG A 141 -28.01 -18.28 -9.46
CA ARG A 141 -26.72 -17.94 -8.83
C ARG A 141 -25.58 -17.97 -9.84
N PHE A 142 -25.58 -18.98 -10.72
CA PHE A 142 -24.59 -19.09 -11.78
C PHE A 142 -24.72 -17.94 -12.77
N LEU A 143 -25.95 -17.60 -13.16
CA LEU A 143 -26.22 -16.51 -14.10
C LEU A 143 -25.75 -15.15 -13.57
N ASP A 144 -26.03 -14.83 -12.30
CA ASP A 144 -25.57 -13.58 -11.67
C ASP A 144 -24.03 -13.46 -11.67
N LEU A 145 -23.33 -14.52 -11.24
CA LEU A 145 -21.87 -14.55 -11.23
C LEU A 145 -21.27 -14.48 -12.64
N LYS A 146 -21.91 -15.14 -13.61
CA LYS A 146 -21.53 -15.11 -15.02
C LYS A 146 -21.63 -13.69 -15.57
N MET A 147 -22.78 -13.03 -15.39
CA MET A 147 -23.00 -11.66 -15.89
C MET A 147 -21.99 -10.67 -15.29
N LYS A 148 -21.78 -10.71 -13.96
CA LYS A 148 -20.75 -9.87 -13.29
C LYS A 148 -19.34 -10.12 -13.82
N THR A 149 -19.01 -11.38 -14.11
CA THR A 149 -17.70 -11.74 -14.65
C THR A 149 -17.53 -11.19 -16.07
N ILE A 150 -18.53 -11.34 -16.93
CA ILE A 150 -18.51 -10.85 -18.33
C ILE A 150 -18.44 -9.32 -18.38
N GLU A 151 -19.26 -8.63 -17.58
CA GLU A 151 -19.29 -7.17 -17.53
C GLU A 151 -17.93 -6.60 -17.14
N ARG A 152 -17.32 -7.14 -16.07
CA ARG A 152 -15.99 -6.71 -15.60
C ARG A 152 -14.92 -6.87 -16.69
N GLN A 153 -14.84 -8.02 -17.35
CA GLN A 153 -13.83 -8.25 -18.41
C GLN A 153 -14.06 -7.35 -19.63
N THR A 154 -15.32 -7.09 -19.98
CA THR A 154 -15.68 -6.25 -21.13
C THR A 154 -15.36 -4.79 -20.87
N THR A 155 -15.77 -4.27 -19.72
CA THR A 155 -15.66 -2.85 -19.35
C THR A 155 -14.25 -2.45 -18.93
N GLU A 156 -13.49 -3.31 -18.23
CA GLU A 156 -12.15 -2.97 -17.75
C GLU A 156 -11.06 -3.33 -18.76
N LYS A 157 -11.26 -4.35 -19.61
CA LYS A 157 -10.17 -4.94 -20.41
C LYS A 157 -10.44 -5.09 -21.91
N ALA A 158 -11.59 -4.65 -22.40
CA ALA A 158 -12.02 -4.88 -23.78
C ALA A 158 -12.04 -6.39 -24.17
N LEU A 159 -12.22 -7.27 -23.19
CA LEU A 159 -12.28 -8.71 -23.39
C LEU A 159 -13.76 -9.12 -23.47
N ARG A 160 -14.26 -9.30 -24.69
CA ARG A 160 -15.64 -9.70 -24.94
C ARG A 160 -15.75 -11.22 -24.79
N MET A 161 -16.48 -11.66 -23.78
CA MET A 161 -16.86 -13.07 -23.61
C MET A 161 -18.18 -13.31 -24.34
N VAL A 162 -18.26 -14.33 -25.20
CA VAL A 162 -19.49 -14.65 -25.96
C VAL A 162 -20.48 -15.40 -25.06
N ASP A 163 -20.01 -16.49 -24.45
CA ASP A 163 -20.70 -17.25 -23.43
C ASP A 163 -19.65 -17.93 -22.53
N SER A 164 -19.97 -18.25 -21.29
CA SER A 164 -19.14 -19.03 -20.38
C SER A 164 -20.03 -20.06 -19.70
N THR A 165 -19.81 -21.33 -20.03
CA THR A 165 -20.55 -22.49 -19.47
C THR A 165 -20.05 -22.91 -18.10
N VAL A 166 -18.79 -22.61 -17.79
CA VAL A 166 -18.14 -22.98 -16.54
C VAL A 166 -17.45 -21.79 -15.92
N LEU A 167 -17.68 -21.58 -14.63
CA LEU A 167 -16.96 -20.61 -13.81
C LEU A 167 -16.10 -21.36 -12.79
N CYS A 168 -14.92 -20.83 -12.52
CA CYS A 168 -14.01 -21.38 -11.53
C CYS A 168 -13.77 -20.34 -10.44
N ASP A 169 -13.83 -20.81 -9.20
CA ASP A 169 -13.37 -20.07 -8.05
C ASP A 169 -11.88 -20.37 -7.84
N VAL A 170 -11.04 -19.34 -7.95
CA VAL A 170 -9.59 -19.47 -7.90
C VAL A 170 -9.00 -18.63 -6.78
N ARG A 171 -7.98 -19.17 -6.11
CA ARG A 171 -7.23 -18.47 -5.07
C ARG A 171 -5.80 -18.23 -5.53
N LEU A 172 -5.38 -16.97 -5.49
CA LEU A 172 -4.00 -16.57 -5.81
C LEU A 172 -3.03 -16.98 -4.68
N PRO A 173 -1.75 -17.20 -4.98
CA PRO A 173 -0.74 -17.46 -3.97
C PRO A 173 -0.50 -16.23 -3.09
N LYS A 174 -0.04 -16.51 -1.86
CA LYS A 174 0.26 -15.52 -0.83
C LYS A 174 1.44 -14.60 -1.20
N THR A 175 2.43 -15.13 -1.92
CA THR A 175 3.61 -14.38 -2.38
C THR A 175 3.47 -14.07 -3.88
N LYS A 176 3.64 -12.80 -4.25
CA LYS A 176 3.63 -12.35 -5.66
C LYS A 176 4.91 -12.72 -6.42
N ASN A 177 5.97 -13.05 -5.70
CA ASN A 177 7.27 -13.40 -6.25
C ASN A 177 7.62 -14.82 -5.85
N THR A 178 7.55 -15.76 -6.79
CA THR A 178 8.64 -16.70 -7.07
C THR A 178 8.32 -17.47 -8.36
N PHE A 179 9.38 -17.90 -9.03
CA PHE A 179 9.36 -18.67 -10.27
C PHE A 179 8.52 -19.95 -10.14
N PRO A 180 7.98 -20.48 -11.25
CA PRO A 180 7.16 -21.69 -11.24
C PRO A 180 7.94 -22.89 -10.66
N GLY A 181 7.49 -23.43 -9.52
CA GLY A 181 8.05 -24.66 -8.93
C GLY A 181 7.99 -24.79 -7.40
N GLU A 182 7.82 -23.70 -6.66
CA GLU A 182 7.79 -23.75 -5.18
C GLU A 182 6.43 -24.28 -4.64
N VAL A 183 6.43 -24.88 -3.45
CA VAL A 183 5.19 -25.22 -2.73
C VAL A 183 4.55 -23.93 -2.25
N GLN A 184 3.51 -23.47 -2.95
CA GLN A 184 2.84 -22.21 -2.64
C GLN A 184 1.73 -22.42 -1.60
N GLU A 185 1.76 -21.64 -0.53
CA GLU A 185 0.57 -21.42 0.31
C GLU A 185 -0.42 -20.50 -0.44
N TYR A 186 -1.63 -21.00 -0.69
CA TYR A 186 -2.73 -20.20 -1.25
C TYR A 186 -3.60 -19.68 -0.12
N ARG A 187 -3.52 -18.37 0.18
CA ARG A 187 -4.31 -17.70 1.23
C ARG A 187 -4.93 -16.39 0.72
N GLY A 188 -6.13 -16.07 1.19
CA GLY A 188 -6.85 -14.84 0.84
C GLY A 188 -8.20 -15.08 0.15
N GLU A 189 -8.85 -13.98 -0.25
CA GLU A 189 -10.12 -14.01 -0.98
C GLU A 189 -10.00 -14.74 -2.31
N SER A 190 -10.94 -15.63 -2.58
CA SER A 190 -11.06 -16.31 -3.85
C SER A 190 -11.76 -15.40 -4.87
N LYS A 191 -11.50 -15.63 -6.16
CA LYS A 191 -12.01 -14.84 -7.27
C LYS A 191 -12.72 -15.76 -8.26
N ILE A 192 -13.91 -15.34 -8.67
CA ILE A 192 -14.63 -16.00 -9.77
C ILE A 192 -14.06 -15.55 -11.11
N VAL A 193 -13.68 -16.52 -11.93
CA VAL A 193 -13.12 -16.35 -13.27
C VAL A 193 -13.81 -17.31 -14.23
N ALA A 194 -13.99 -16.89 -15.49
CA ALA A 194 -14.47 -17.77 -16.56
C ALA A 194 -13.46 -18.90 -16.81
N GLY A 195 -13.92 -20.14 -16.83
CA GLY A 195 -13.04 -21.31 -17.00
C GLY A 195 -12.19 -21.23 -18.27
N GLU A 196 -12.74 -20.64 -19.33
CA GLU A 196 -12.11 -20.48 -20.65
C GLU A 196 -10.85 -19.60 -20.64
N LEU A 197 -10.72 -18.74 -19.62
CA LEU A 197 -9.55 -17.89 -19.41
C LEU A 197 -8.50 -18.55 -18.50
N LEU A 198 -8.77 -19.76 -17.98
CA LEU A 198 -7.84 -20.51 -17.16
C LEU A 198 -6.96 -21.42 -18.01
N ILE A 199 -5.67 -21.42 -17.70
CA ILE A 199 -4.69 -22.28 -18.38
C ILE A 199 -4.19 -23.32 -17.37
N PRO A 200 -4.36 -24.63 -17.63
CA PRO A 200 -3.83 -25.66 -16.74
C PRO A 200 -2.30 -25.59 -16.58
N TRP A 201 -1.81 -25.79 -15.36
CA TRP A 201 -0.39 -25.63 -15.00
C TRP A 201 0.59 -26.46 -15.84
N TYR A 202 0.20 -27.68 -16.21
CA TYR A 202 1.07 -28.61 -16.95
C TYR A 202 1.49 -28.12 -18.35
N ARG A 203 0.85 -27.07 -18.88
CA ARG A 203 1.17 -26.52 -20.20
C ARG A 203 2.43 -25.63 -20.22
N ARG A 204 3.04 -25.30 -19.07
CA ARG A 204 4.11 -24.27 -19.01
C ARG A 204 5.32 -24.52 -18.08
N SER A 205 5.37 -25.57 -17.26
CA SER A 205 6.35 -25.62 -16.17
C SER A 205 7.80 -25.95 -16.62
N SER A 206 8.67 -24.93 -16.68
CA SER A 206 10.12 -25.13 -16.55
C SER A 206 10.45 -25.29 -15.06
N LYS A 207 10.81 -26.51 -14.62
CA LYS A 207 11.26 -26.77 -13.25
C LYS A 207 12.60 -26.07 -13.00
N ARG A 208 12.64 -25.06 -12.14
CA ARG A 208 13.87 -24.63 -11.46
C ARG A 208 13.60 -24.59 -9.96
N GLU A 209 14.11 -25.59 -9.27
CA GLU A 209 14.20 -25.58 -7.81
C GLU A 209 15.36 -24.68 -7.40
N VAL A 210 15.11 -23.75 -6.46
CA VAL A 210 16.16 -22.97 -5.82
C VAL A 210 16.24 -23.45 -4.38
N SER A 211 17.27 -24.23 -4.04
CA SER A 211 17.62 -24.52 -2.65
C SER A 211 18.33 -23.31 -2.05
N GLN A 212 17.85 -22.79 -0.91
CA GLN A 212 18.47 -21.69 -0.17
C GLN A 212 19.26 -22.25 1.02
N ASN A 213 20.59 -22.25 0.92
CA ASN A 213 21.50 -22.61 2.01
C ASN A 213 22.14 -21.34 2.60
N TYR A 214 22.33 -21.30 3.92
CA TYR A 214 23.09 -20.25 4.60
C TYR A 214 24.58 -20.32 4.28
N VAL A 215 25.28 -19.18 4.34
CA VAL A 215 26.73 -19.10 4.11
C VAL A 215 27.40 -18.37 5.28
N PRO A 216 28.57 -18.84 5.78
CA PRO A 216 29.40 -18.07 6.69
C PRO A 216 29.66 -16.65 6.19
N GLY A 217 29.64 -15.67 7.09
CA GLY A 217 29.75 -14.23 6.79
C GLY A 217 28.42 -13.56 6.40
N GLN A 218 27.34 -14.32 6.24
CA GLN A 218 26.02 -13.75 5.96
C GLN A 218 25.44 -13.05 7.20
N ARG A 219 24.89 -11.85 7.01
CA ARG A 219 24.15 -11.12 8.06
C ARG A 219 22.75 -11.69 8.20
N VAL A 220 22.31 -11.87 9.44
CA VAL A 220 21.02 -12.46 9.81
C VAL A 220 20.36 -11.73 10.97
N LEU A 221 19.07 -11.95 11.17
CA LEU A 221 18.28 -11.28 12.20
C LEU A 221 17.66 -12.31 13.16
N CYS A 222 17.77 -12.07 14.46
CA CYS A 222 17.25 -12.98 15.50
C CYS A 222 15.77 -12.73 15.80
N THR A 223 14.96 -13.78 15.92
CA THR A 223 13.51 -13.65 16.22
C THR A 223 13.02 -14.31 17.51
N GLU A 224 13.66 -15.37 18.00
CA GLU A 224 13.04 -16.22 19.05
C GLU A 224 13.75 -16.21 20.40
N LYS A 225 15.03 -15.81 20.47
CA LYS A 225 15.77 -15.82 21.75
C LYS A 225 15.49 -14.56 22.58
N LEU A 226 14.88 -14.75 23.74
CA LEU A 226 14.65 -13.72 24.78
C LEU A 226 15.96 -12.97 25.05
N GLY A 227 16.00 -11.68 24.72
CA GLY A 227 17.15 -10.79 24.86
C GLY A 227 17.77 -10.32 23.54
N PHE A 228 17.64 -11.09 22.46
CA PHE A 228 18.28 -10.82 21.16
C PHE A 228 17.32 -10.54 20.00
N HIS A 229 16.00 -10.65 20.24
CA HIS A 229 14.97 -10.33 19.25
C HIS A 229 15.24 -8.99 18.52
N GLY A 230 15.28 -9.02 17.19
CA GLY A 230 15.48 -7.84 16.35
C GLY A 230 16.92 -7.34 16.24
N HIS A 231 17.89 -8.08 16.76
CA HIS A 231 19.30 -7.75 16.56
C HIS A 231 19.85 -8.46 15.31
N VAL A 232 20.81 -7.79 14.67
CA VAL A 232 21.54 -8.35 13.55
C VAL A 232 22.79 -9.05 14.06
N GLY A 233 22.97 -10.29 13.65
CA GLY A 233 24.18 -11.08 13.85
C GLY A 233 24.83 -11.45 12.52
N THR A 234 26.02 -12.03 12.60
CA THR A 234 26.73 -12.60 11.44
C THR A 234 26.94 -14.09 11.68
N ILE A 235 26.62 -14.91 10.67
CA ILE A 235 26.87 -16.35 10.74
C ILE A 235 28.37 -16.58 10.71
N GLN A 236 28.92 -17.24 11.74
CA GLN A 236 30.32 -17.64 11.75
C GLN A 236 30.49 -19.04 11.14
N LYS A 237 29.68 -19.99 11.61
CA LYS A 237 29.78 -21.40 11.25
C LYS A 237 28.40 -22.04 11.23
N ILE A 238 28.21 -23.00 10.34
CA ILE A 238 27.01 -23.84 10.28
C ILE A 238 27.44 -25.24 10.67
N GLU A 239 26.82 -25.79 11.71
CA GLU A 239 27.06 -27.14 12.17
C GLU A 239 25.87 -28.03 11.77
N ASN A 240 26.18 -29.14 11.10
CA ASN A 240 25.18 -30.14 10.75
C ASN A 240 25.01 -31.07 11.95
N VAL A 241 23.86 -31.00 12.60
CA VAL A 241 23.48 -32.03 13.57
C VAL A 241 22.81 -33.17 12.78
N VAL A 242 23.32 -34.38 12.94
CA VAL A 242 22.73 -35.65 12.49
C VAL A 242 22.62 -36.47 13.77
N GLU A 243 21.48 -37.03 14.20
CA GLU A 243 20.68 -38.11 13.61
C GLU A 243 19.34 -38.08 14.41
N ASP A 244 18.30 -37.38 13.99
CA ASP A 244 17.02 -37.97 13.52
C ASP A 244 16.05 -36.87 12.99
N GLU A 245 16.43 -35.59 13.11
CA GLU A 245 15.65 -34.45 12.65
C GLU A 245 16.58 -33.52 11.86
N LYS A 246 16.17 -33.13 10.64
CA LYS A 246 16.96 -32.29 9.72
C LYS A 246 17.06 -30.83 10.22
N GLU A 247 17.59 -30.60 11.41
CA GLU A 247 17.84 -29.25 11.93
C GLU A 247 19.33 -28.89 11.78
N HIS A 248 19.61 -27.88 10.95
CA HIS A 248 20.92 -27.25 10.90
C HIS A 248 21.03 -26.25 12.05
N VAL A 249 22.11 -26.30 12.84
CA VAL A 249 22.37 -25.33 13.91
C VAL A 249 23.40 -24.33 13.39
N ALA A 250 23.07 -23.03 13.41
CA ALA A 250 24.00 -21.98 13.02
C ALA A 250 24.57 -21.31 14.27
N VAL A 251 25.90 -21.19 14.34
CA VAL A 251 26.57 -20.37 15.36
C VAL A 251 26.60 -18.93 14.85
N VAL A 252 25.89 -18.06 15.56
CA VAL A 252 25.73 -16.65 15.19
C VAL A 252 26.31 -15.77 16.29
N ASP A 253 27.20 -14.85 15.89
CA ASP A 253 27.70 -13.82 16.77
C ASP A 253 26.79 -12.60 16.73
N PHE A 254 26.29 -12.23 17.90
CA PHE A 254 25.52 -11.02 18.12
C PHE A 254 26.32 -10.04 18.95
N LEU A 255 26.67 -8.91 18.36
CA LEU A 255 27.45 -7.87 19.05
C LEU A 255 26.48 -6.92 19.76
N ILE A 256 26.10 -7.23 21.01
CA ILE A 256 25.02 -6.54 21.71
C ILE A 256 25.44 -6.11 23.13
N PRO A 257 25.35 -4.82 23.47
CA PRO A 257 25.40 -4.37 24.87
C PRO A 257 24.13 -4.77 25.61
N ALA A 258 24.25 -5.32 26.82
CA ALA A 258 23.12 -5.67 27.69
C ALA A 258 22.10 -4.51 27.91
N ALA A 259 22.54 -3.25 27.73
CA ALA A 259 21.70 -2.05 27.79
C ALA A 259 20.67 -1.92 26.64
N ALA A 260 20.82 -2.67 25.54
CA ALA A 260 19.90 -2.65 24.39
C ALA A 260 18.52 -3.29 24.67
N SER A 261 18.36 -3.96 25.81
CA SER A 261 17.09 -4.57 26.23
C SER A 261 16.02 -3.56 26.68
N THR A 262 16.36 -2.28 26.85
CA THR A 262 15.46 -1.23 27.38
C THR A 262 14.90 -0.26 26.32
N GLU A 263 15.14 -0.50 25.03
CA GLU A 263 14.75 0.41 23.94
C GLU A 263 13.22 0.64 23.77
N ILE A 264 12.39 -0.15 24.45
CA ILE A 264 11.13 -0.58 23.84
C ILE A 264 9.89 0.29 24.18
N GLU A 265 9.97 1.30 25.07
CA GLU A 265 8.75 1.98 25.54
C GLU A 265 8.68 3.50 25.43
N TYR A 266 9.78 4.19 25.10
CA TYR A 266 9.80 5.66 25.15
C TYR A 266 8.85 6.30 24.12
N SER A 267 8.78 5.72 22.92
CA SER A 267 7.95 6.17 21.81
C SER A 267 6.46 6.08 22.17
N HIS A 268 6.02 4.97 22.76
CA HIS A 268 4.64 4.82 23.23
C HIS A 268 4.27 5.88 24.26
N LYS A 269 5.16 6.20 25.21
CA LYS A 269 4.92 7.28 26.19
C LYS A 269 4.76 8.65 25.53
N ILE A 270 5.54 8.93 24.48
CA ILE A 270 5.40 10.16 23.69
C ILE A 270 4.03 10.22 22.99
N PHE A 271 3.58 9.11 22.37
CA PHE A 271 2.26 9.04 21.73
C PHE A 271 1.10 9.09 22.73
N GLU A 272 1.23 8.51 23.92
CA GLU A 272 0.23 8.62 24.98
C GLU A 272 0.08 10.05 25.49
N ALA A 273 1.19 10.79 25.64
CA ALA A 273 1.14 12.20 25.97
C ALA A 273 0.45 13.03 24.87
N ASP A 274 0.72 12.72 23.60
CA ASP A 274 0.09 13.37 22.45
C ASP A 274 -1.43 13.12 22.39
N LYS A 275 -1.87 11.90 22.72
CA LYS A 275 -3.31 11.57 22.81
C LYS A 275 -4.05 12.36 23.89
N LYS A 276 -3.35 12.74 24.97
CA LYS A 276 -3.89 13.54 26.08
C LYS A 276 -3.87 15.04 25.82
N ALA A 277 -3.33 15.50 24.69
CA ALA A 277 -3.34 16.91 24.32
C ALA A 277 -4.77 17.46 24.26
N THR A 278 -4.93 18.76 24.53
CA THR A 278 -6.22 19.46 24.42
C THR A 278 -6.53 19.76 22.96
N TRP A 279 -7.78 19.53 22.56
CA TRP A 279 -8.27 19.79 21.21
C TRP A 279 -9.56 20.59 21.27
N PHE A 280 -9.76 21.44 20.28
CA PHE A 280 -10.86 22.40 20.22
C PHE A 280 -11.77 22.10 19.04
N SER A 281 -13.09 22.06 19.29
CA SER A 281 -14.08 22.03 18.22
C SER A 281 -14.13 23.39 17.49
N PRO A 282 -14.72 23.46 16.27
CA PRO A 282 -14.96 24.74 15.62
C PRO A 282 -15.75 25.74 16.48
N GLY A 283 -16.67 25.23 17.33
CA GLY A 283 -17.43 26.05 18.27
C GLY A 283 -16.57 26.59 19.40
N ASP A 284 -15.70 25.76 19.99
CA ASP A 284 -14.77 26.18 21.05
C ASP A 284 -13.81 27.25 20.55
N LEU A 285 -13.28 27.07 19.33
CA LEU A 285 -12.46 28.08 18.67
C LEU A 285 -13.24 29.36 18.37
N GLY A 286 -14.48 29.25 17.87
CA GLY A 286 -15.35 30.40 17.63
C GLY A 286 -15.56 31.23 18.89
N SER A 287 -15.91 30.58 20.00
CA SER A 287 -16.08 31.22 21.31
C SER A 287 -14.77 31.83 21.83
N SER A 288 -13.67 31.05 21.83
CA SER A 288 -12.38 31.49 22.36
C SER A 288 -11.77 32.64 21.56
N LEU A 289 -11.96 32.67 20.24
CA LEU A 289 -11.40 33.68 19.35
C LEU A 289 -12.35 34.82 19.04
N LYS A 290 -13.59 34.78 19.57
CA LYS A 290 -14.69 35.69 19.18
C LYS A 290 -14.83 35.75 17.66
N MET A 291 -14.95 34.58 17.03
CA MET A 291 -15.11 34.40 15.59
C MET A 291 -16.39 33.63 15.29
N PHE A 292 -17.04 33.93 14.17
CA PHE A 292 -18.17 33.16 13.67
C PHE A 292 -17.76 31.69 13.44
N PRO A 293 -18.39 30.68 14.09
CA PRO A 293 -17.93 29.29 13.99
C PRO A 293 -17.86 28.71 12.56
N PRO A 294 -18.79 29.02 11.63
CA PRO A 294 -18.66 28.63 10.23
C PRO A 294 -17.42 29.23 9.54
N LEU A 295 -17.04 30.46 9.88
CA LEU A 295 -15.82 31.10 9.36
C LEU A 295 -14.58 30.30 9.77
N VAL A 296 -14.51 29.83 11.02
CA VAL A 296 -13.42 28.96 11.50
C VAL A 296 -13.33 27.69 10.65
N SER A 297 -14.46 27.03 10.38
CA SER A 297 -14.49 25.83 9.54
C SER A 297 -14.06 26.08 8.10
N ARG A 298 -14.30 27.29 7.58
CA ARG A 298 -13.93 27.69 6.21
C ARG A 298 -12.45 28.07 6.10
N VAL A 299 -11.94 28.88 7.03
CA VAL A 299 -10.54 29.32 7.09
C VAL A 299 -9.57 28.16 7.32
N THR A 300 -9.98 27.15 8.09
CA THR A 300 -9.18 25.94 8.34
C THR A 300 -9.14 24.97 7.15
N GLY A 301 -10.05 25.11 6.19
CA GLY A 301 -10.09 24.33 4.95
C GLY A 301 -9.44 25.06 3.77
N ASN A 302 -9.87 24.71 2.57
CA ASN A 302 -9.62 25.50 1.35
C ASN A 302 -10.60 26.67 1.31
N LEU A 303 -10.07 27.88 1.16
CA LEU A 303 -10.82 29.11 1.01
C LEU A 303 -10.43 29.73 -0.32
N LEU A 304 -11.07 29.26 -1.38
CA LEU A 304 -10.79 29.74 -2.72
C LEU A 304 -11.50 31.07 -2.94
N VAL A 305 -10.78 32.05 -3.46
CA VAL A 305 -11.28 33.39 -3.73
C VAL A 305 -11.00 33.77 -5.17
N SER A 306 -12.01 34.31 -5.85
CA SER A 306 -11.86 34.85 -7.20
C SER A 306 -11.44 36.32 -7.11
N ILE A 307 -10.39 36.67 -7.83
CA ILE A 307 -9.94 38.05 -8.02
C ILE A 307 -10.46 38.52 -9.36
N ALA A 308 -11.09 39.69 -9.41
CA ALA A 308 -11.55 40.34 -10.64
C ALA A 308 -10.35 40.86 -11.47
N ASP A 309 -9.55 39.93 -11.99
CA ASP A 309 -8.62 40.09 -13.09
C ASP A 309 -9.37 39.74 -14.39
N PRO A 310 -9.07 40.33 -15.57
CA PRO A 310 -9.60 39.87 -16.86
C PRO A 310 -9.53 38.33 -17.07
N LYS A 311 -8.63 37.62 -16.37
CA LYS A 311 -8.51 36.15 -16.41
C LYS A 311 -9.29 35.39 -15.31
N LYS A 312 -10.03 36.06 -14.41
CA LYS A 312 -10.75 35.45 -13.26
C LYS A 312 -9.88 34.42 -12.50
N LYS A 313 -8.73 34.86 -11.99
CA LYS A 313 -7.80 33.97 -11.28
C LYS A 313 -8.38 33.59 -9.90
N VAL A 314 -8.39 32.29 -9.61
CA VAL A 314 -8.79 31.74 -8.31
C VAL A 314 -7.55 31.51 -7.44
N ILE A 315 -7.56 31.99 -6.21
CA ILE A 315 -6.47 31.87 -5.25
C ILE A 315 -6.98 31.20 -3.98
N ASP A 316 -6.22 30.25 -3.41
CA ASP A 316 -6.53 29.68 -2.09
C ASP A 316 -5.89 30.52 -0.99
N ILE A 317 -6.73 31.10 -0.12
CA ILE A 317 -6.33 31.88 1.06
C ILE A 317 -6.70 31.16 2.37
N GLY A 318 -6.99 29.86 2.29
CA GLY A 318 -7.26 29.00 3.44
C GLY A 318 -5.98 28.43 4.03
N LEU A 319 -6.03 28.01 5.30
CA LEU A 319 -4.92 27.34 5.97
C LEU A 319 -4.67 25.93 5.40
N GLY A 320 -5.67 25.33 4.75
CA GLY A 320 -5.57 24.01 4.13
C GLY A 320 -5.21 22.91 5.14
N VAL A 321 -5.66 23.03 6.39
CA VAL A 321 -5.40 22.07 7.48
C VAL A 321 -6.29 20.84 7.36
N LYS A 322 -7.47 20.98 6.74
CA LYS A 322 -8.40 19.89 6.43
C LYS A 322 -8.98 20.02 5.03
N SER A 323 -9.41 18.90 4.47
CA SER A 323 -10.24 18.84 3.27
C SER A 323 -11.44 17.93 3.53
N PRO A 324 -12.62 18.49 3.85
CA PRO A 324 -13.82 17.69 4.09
C PRO A 324 -14.25 16.84 2.89
N ARG A 325 -14.10 17.37 1.66
CA ARG A 325 -14.51 16.67 0.42
C ARG A 325 -13.70 15.40 0.16
N ILE A 326 -12.39 15.47 0.40
CA ILE A 326 -11.46 14.34 0.17
C ILE A 326 -11.24 13.55 1.47
N ARG A 327 -11.79 14.00 2.60
CA ARG A 327 -11.64 13.41 3.93
C ARG A 327 -10.18 13.30 4.34
N CYS A 328 -9.46 14.41 4.30
CA CYS A 328 -8.05 14.48 4.70
C CYS A 328 -7.77 15.59 5.72
N TYR A 329 -6.68 15.46 6.49
CA TYR A 329 -6.22 16.45 7.45
C TYR A 329 -4.69 16.49 7.59
N LYS A 330 -4.14 17.56 8.17
CA LYS A 330 -2.71 17.68 8.51
C LYS A 330 -2.47 17.26 9.97
N PRO A 331 -1.66 16.21 10.23
CA PRO A 331 -1.34 15.76 11.59
C PRO A 331 -0.71 16.84 12.45
N GLY A 332 -1.19 16.96 13.69
CA GLY A 332 -0.75 18.00 14.64
C GLY A 332 -1.49 19.33 14.52
N TYR A 333 -2.28 19.54 13.47
CA TYR A 333 -3.10 20.75 13.31
C TYR A 333 -4.59 20.44 13.42
N ALA A 334 -5.02 19.33 12.83
CA ALA A 334 -6.38 18.81 12.97
C ALA A 334 -6.38 17.32 13.27
N ARG A 335 -7.53 16.81 13.74
CA ARG A 335 -7.83 15.38 13.87
C ARG A 335 -9.30 15.12 13.59
N LYS A 336 -9.65 13.89 13.22
CA LYS A 336 -11.04 13.44 13.20
C LYS A 336 -11.52 13.15 14.62
N VAL A 337 -12.78 13.47 14.86
CA VAL A 337 -13.54 13.01 16.03
C VAL A 337 -14.53 11.94 15.58
N GLU A 338 -14.60 10.84 16.33
CA GLU A 338 -15.70 9.90 16.19
C GLU A 338 -16.92 10.41 16.97
N PRO A 339 -18.11 10.45 16.34
CA PRO A 339 -19.30 10.95 17.01
C PRO A 339 -19.63 10.05 18.21
N LYS A 340 -19.67 10.65 19.42
CA LYS A 340 -19.95 9.95 20.69
C LYS A 340 -21.36 9.35 20.77
N ARG A 341 -22.27 9.77 19.90
CA ARG A 341 -23.62 9.21 19.75
C ARG A 341 -23.80 8.83 18.29
N MET A 342 -24.17 7.58 18.08
CA MET A 342 -24.59 7.04 16.79
C MET A 342 -26.00 7.54 16.47
N SER A 343 -26.21 8.85 16.47
CA SER A 343 -27.45 9.43 15.96
C SER A 343 -27.40 9.33 14.44
N GLN A 344 -28.31 8.52 13.88
CA GLN A 344 -28.59 8.44 12.45
C GLN A 344 -28.89 9.85 11.92
N ALA A 345 -27.90 10.56 11.36
CA ALA A 345 -28.07 11.72 10.46
C ALA A 345 -26.78 12.52 10.17
N VAL A 346 -25.66 12.32 10.89
CA VAL A 346 -24.44 13.10 10.60
C VAL A 346 -23.59 12.36 9.57
N THR A 347 -23.82 12.64 8.29
CA THR A 347 -23.11 12.07 7.13
C THR A 347 -21.69 12.65 6.92
N GLY A 348 -21.19 13.47 7.84
CA GLY A 348 -19.94 14.23 7.69
C GLY A 348 -18.87 13.92 8.75
N VAL A 349 -17.60 14.03 8.37
CA VAL A 349 -16.45 13.95 9.28
C VAL A 349 -16.35 15.23 10.12
N ILE A 350 -16.35 15.09 11.45
CA ILE A 350 -16.13 16.21 12.38
C ILE A 350 -14.63 16.33 12.65
N TYR A 351 -14.12 17.56 12.54
CA TYR A 351 -12.71 17.89 12.79
C TYR A 351 -12.57 18.68 14.08
N GLU A 352 -11.54 18.35 14.84
CA GLU A 352 -11.03 19.13 15.96
C GLU A 352 -9.64 19.68 15.62
N TYR A 353 -9.24 20.75 16.31
CA TYR A 353 -8.01 21.47 16.04
C TYR A 353 -7.12 21.58 17.28
N SER A 354 -5.81 21.60 17.07
CA SER A 354 -4.81 21.74 18.13
C SER A 354 -4.67 23.19 18.62
N GLU A 355 -3.92 23.36 19.70
CA GLU A 355 -3.52 24.68 20.21
C GLU A 355 -2.65 25.44 19.18
N GLU A 356 -1.85 24.73 18.38
CA GLU A 356 -1.05 25.31 17.28
C GLU A 356 -1.96 25.94 16.22
N THR A 357 -3.02 25.23 15.81
CA THR A 357 -4.00 25.77 14.87
C THR A 357 -4.70 27.01 15.45
N LYS A 358 -5.06 26.98 16.73
CA LYS A 358 -5.64 28.14 17.42
C LYS A 358 -4.72 29.36 17.37
N LYS A 359 -3.42 29.19 17.64
CA LYS A 359 -2.41 30.26 17.54
C LYS A 359 -2.28 30.82 16.12
N ILE A 360 -2.34 29.95 15.10
CA ILE A 360 -2.30 30.38 13.70
C ILE A 360 -3.55 31.16 13.33
N ILE A 361 -4.75 30.72 13.75
CA ILE A 361 -5.99 31.45 13.48
C ILE A 361 -6.01 32.79 14.22
N GLN A 362 -5.50 32.86 15.46
CA GLN A 362 -5.32 34.13 16.18
C GLN A 362 -4.44 35.10 15.42
N THR A 363 -3.32 34.61 14.87
CA THR A 363 -2.41 35.41 14.06
C THR A 363 -3.08 35.85 12.77
N TYR A 364 -3.76 34.95 12.04
CA TYR A 364 -4.55 35.31 10.85
C TYR A 364 -5.54 36.44 11.18
N LYS A 365 -6.32 36.29 12.26
CA LYS A 365 -7.30 37.30 12.68
C LYS A 365 -6.68 38.66 12.99
N ARG A 366 -5.47 38.68 13.57
CA ARG A 366 -4.77 39.92 13.90
C ARG A 366 -4.17 40.60 12.67
N GLU A 367 -3.56 39.82 11.77
CA GLU A 367 -2.82 40.35 10.61
C GLU A 367 -3.72 40.71 9.42
N PHE A 368 -4.87 40.03 9.26
CA PHE A 368 -5.79 40.21 8.12
C PHE A 368 -7.27 40.26 8.54
N PRO A 369 -7.67 41.13 9.50
CA PRO A 369 -9.04 41.22 9.99
C PRO A 369 -10.05 41.63 8.89
N GLU A 370 -9.65 42.47 7.95
CA GLU A 370 -10.46 42.94 6.83
C GLU A 370 -10.89 41.79 5.91
N VAL A 371 -9.97 40.87 5.60
CA VAL A 371 -10.25 39.69 4.77
C VAL A 371 -11.28 38.81 5.45
N LEU A 372 -11.09 38.52 6.73
CA LEU A 372 -11.99 37.68 7.50
C LEU A 372 -13.38 38.30 7.63
N LYS A 373 -13.46 39.63 7.80
CA LYS A 373 -14.73 40.35 7.85
C LYS A 373 -15.49 40.25 6.53
N VAL A 374 -14.83 40.45 5.39
CA VAL A 374 -15.48 40.32 4.07
C VAL A 374 -16.02 38.90 3.86
N VAL A 375 -15.22 37.88 4.22
CA VAL A 375 -15.65 36.47 4.14
C VAL A 375 -16.83 36.21 5.07
N GLU A 376 -16.80 36.71 6.30
CA GLU A 376 -17.89 36.56 7.27
C GLU A 376 -19.20 37.22 6.78
N ASP A 377 -19.12 38.45 6.28
CA ASP A 377 -20.26 39.19 5.75
C ASP A 377 -20.86 38.48 4.52
N PHE A 378 -20.01 37.94 3.64
CA PHE A 378 -20.46 37.12 2.52
C PHE A 378 -21.18 35.86 2.99
N MET A 379 -20.64 35.16 3.98
CA MET A 379 -21.25 33.94 4.54
C MET A 379 -22.59 34.21 5.24
N LYS A 380 -22.74 35.37 5.89
CA LYS A 380 -24.00 35.76 6.54
C LYS A 380 -25.08 36.16 5.53
N LYS A 381 -24.70 36.80 4.41
CA LYS A 381 -25.64 37.21 3.34
C LYS A 381 -26.13 36.02 2.52
N ASN A 382 -25.28 35.01 2.35
CA ASN A 382 -25.55 33.81 1.58
C ASN A 382 -25.90 32.63 2.53
N ASP A 383 -27.06 32.71 3.16
CA ASP A 383 -27.50 31.75 4.20
C ASP A 383 -28.05 30.42 3.62
N SER A 384 -28.15 30.29 2.30
CA SER A 384 -28.61 29.04 1.65
C SER A 384 -27.54 27.95 1.75
N ARG A 385 -27.96 26.69 1.99
CA ARG A 385 -27.04 25.53 2.07
C ARG A 385 -26.15 25.39 0.81
N ASP A 386 -26.69 25.68 -0.38
CA ASP A 386 -25.95 25.60 -1.64
C ASP A 386 -24.81 26.63 -1.76
N SER A 387 -24.94 27.79 -1.13
CA SER A 387 -23.93 28.85 -1.20
C SER A 387 -22.79 28.68 -0.18
N ARG A 388 -23.03 27.99 0.94
CA ARG A 388 -22.00 27.62 1.93
C ARG A 388 -21.00 26.59 1.39
N ASP A 389 -21.44 25.76 0.45
CA ASP A 389 -20.62 24.73 -0.21
C ASP A 389 -19.98 25.21 -1.52
N SER A 390 -20.22 26.47 -1.93
CA SER A 390 -19.60 27.04 -3.12
C SER A 390 -18.07 26.96 -3.00
N PRO A 391 -17.37 26.32 -3.97
CA PRO A 391 -15.94 26.10 -3.88
C PRO A 391 -15.17 27.41 -3.83
N VAL A 392 -15.67 28.45 -4.50
CA VAL A 392 -15.01 29.75 -4.72
C VAL A 392 -15.90 30.88 -4.21
N LEU A 393 -15.35 31.74 -3.36
CA LEU A 393 -15.97 33.00 -2.95
C LEU A 393 -15.53 34.12 -3.90
N GLU A 394 -16.47 34.81 -4.53
CA GLU A 394 -16.16 36.02 -5.27
C GLU A 394 -15.96 37.19 -4.29
N LEU A 395 -14.72 37.40 -3.84
CA LEU A 395 -14.38 38.51 -2.93
C LEU A 395 -14.22 39.85 -3.65
N ILE A 396 -14.11 39.84 -4.98
CA ILE A 396 -13.97 41.04 -5.80
C ILE A 396 -14.97 40.95 -6.97
N PRO A 397 -16.07 41.70 -6.97
CA PRO A 397 -16.96 41.77 -8.12
C PRO A 397 -16.28 42.53 -9.27
N PRO A 398 -16.61 42.20 -10.54
CA PRO A 398 -16.18 43.00 -11.68
C PRO A 398 -16.75 44.43 -11.55
N GLY A 399 -15.88 45.45 -11.62
CA GLY A 399 -16.27 46.87 -11.54
C GLY A 399 -15.74 47.65 -10.33
N GLY A 400 -14.92 47.06 -9.45
CA GLY A 400 -14.33 47.81 -8.33
C GLY A 400 -15.36 48.33 -7.30
N ASN A 401 -14.98 49.37 -6.55
CA ASN A 401 -15.65 49.86 -5.34
C ASN A 401 -16.97 50.63 -5.59
N GLU A 402 -17.67 50.40 -6.70
CA GLU A 402 -18.73 51.31 -7.14
C GLU A 402 -20.03 51.23 -6.33
N HIS A 403 -20.21 50.28 -5.41
CA HIS A 403 -21.48 50.11 -4.68
C HIS A 403 -21.35 49.61 -3.23
N GLY A 404 -20.41 50.13 -2.43
CA GLY A 404 -20.36 49.83 -0.99
C GLY A 404 -20.27 48.34 -0.62
N LYS A 405 -19.80 47.49 -1.54
CA LYS A 405 -19.54 46.07 -1.32
C LYS A 405 -18.14 45.94 -0.72
N ALA A 406 -18.02 45.20 0.38
CA ALA A 406 -16.76 44.95 1.06
C ALA A 406 -15.76 44.29 0.08
N SER A 407 -14.73 45.04 -0.33
CA SER A 407 -13.67 44.58 -1.23
C SER A 407 -12.34 44.51 -0.46
N VAL A 408 -11.52 43.51 -0.79
CA VAL A 408 -10.14 43.41 -0.33
C VAL A 408 -9.23 43.77 -1.49
N ASP A 409 -8.21 44.61 -1.25
CA ASP A 409 -7.26 44.97 -2.30
C ASP A 409 -6.34 43.79 -2.67
N LEU A 410 -5.81 43.82 -3.90
CA LEU A 410 -4.92 42.77 -4.41
C LEU A 410 -3.60 42.67 -3.60
N ALA A 411 -3.15 43.81 -3.06
CA ALA A 411 -1.92 43.88 -2.26
C ALA A 411 -2.06 43.10 -0.94
N THR A 412 -3.19 43.21 -0.25
CA THR A 412 -3.48 42.46 0.98
C THR A 412 -3.62 40.98 0.70
N VAL A 413 -4.30 40.59 -0.39
CA VAL A 413 -4.36 39.18 -0.79
C VAL A 413 -2.97 38.62 -1.10
N SER A 414 -2.11 39.40 -1.76
CA SER A 414 -0.73 38.98 -2.06
C SER A 414 0.10 38.82 -0.78
N ARG A 415 0.00 39.77 0.16
CA ARG A 415 0.63 39.69 1.49
C ARG A 415 0.16 38.47 2.27
N LEU A 416 -1.14 38.17 2.21
CA LEU A 416 -1.73 37.00 2.85
C LEU A 416 -1.18 35.70 2.27
N VAL A 417 -1.05 35.60 0.95
CA VAL A 417 -0.45 34.42 0.30
C VAL A 417 1.00 34.25 0.75
N THR A 418 1.81 35.32 0.75
CA THR A 418 3.20 35.26 1.25
C THR A 418 3.28 34.84 2.71
N TRP A 419 2.38 35.34 3.55
CA TRP A 419 2.30 34.91 4.94
C TRP A 419 1.92 33.43 5.07
N LEU A 420 0.92 32.95 4.32
CA LEU A 420 0.51 31.54 4.32
C LEU A 420 1.65 30.61 3.86
N ASP A 421 2.44 31.05 2.89
CA ASP A 421 3.62 30.31 2.42
C ASP A 421 4.71 30.22 3.50
N SER A 422 4.89 31.28 4.30
CA SER A 422 5.86 31.32 5.40
C SER A 422 5.54 30.34 6.54
N LEU A 423 4.28 29.93 6.69
CA LEU A 423 3.85 28.99 7.74
C LEU A 423 4.35 27.56 7.51
N GLY A 424 4.82 27.22 6.31
CA GLY A 424 5.29 25.87 6.01
C GLY A 424 4.18 24.82 5.91
N LEU A 425 2.90 25.25 5.92
CA LEU A 425 1.75 24.34 5.91
C LEU A 425 1.59 23.64 4.57
N LYS A 426 1.91 24.29 3.44
CA LYS A 426 1.72 23.73 2.09
C LYS A 426 2.66 22.56 1.80
N GLN A 427 3.83 22.55 2.43
CA GLN A 427 4.84 21.49 2.31
C GLN A 427 4.42 20.22 3.07
N GLN A 428 3.49 20.34 4.03
CA GLN A 428 3.00 19.20 4.80
C GLN A 428 1.85 18.49 4.07
N PRO A 429 1.88 17.15 3.99
CA PRO A 429 0.89 16.39 3.26
C PRO A 429 -0.46 16.39 4.00
N LEU A 430 -1.54 16.43 3.22
CA LEU A 430 -2.86 16.07 3.69
C LEU A 430 -2.96 14.54 3.73
N LEU A 431 -3.27 13.99 4.89
CA LEU A 431 -3.38 12.55 5.07
C LEU A 431 -4.84 12.11 5.18
N PRO A 432 -5.21 10.96 4.61
CA PRO A 432 -6.53 10.39 4.77
C PRO A 432 -6.91 10.25 6.24
N VAL A 433 -8.17 10.54 6.55
CA VAL A 433 -8.70 10.51 7.91
C VAL A 433 -8.57 9.13 8.57
N GLU A 434 -8.55 8.07 7.77
CA GLU A 434 -8.41 6.67 8.18
C GLU A 434 -6.96 6.25 8.45
N SER A 435 -5.97 7.09 8.11
CA SER A 435 -4.55 6.78 8.24
C SER A 435 -3.93 7.58 9.39
N PRO A 436 -3.70 6.97 10.57
CA PRO A 436 -3.09 7.69 11.69
C PRO A 436 -1.63 8.01 11.36
N ALA A 437 -1.21 9.24 11.69
CA ALA A 437 0.17 9.69 11.53
C ALA A 437 0.55 10.70 12.61
N ALA A 438 1.83 10.73 12.95
CA ALA A 438 2.39 11.58 13.97
C ALA A 438 2.59 13.00 13.45
N SER A 439 2.41 13.98 14.34
CA SER A 439 2.76 15.36 14.04
C SER A 439 4.28 15.55 13.93
N LYS A 440 4.70 16.64 13.27
CA LYS A 440 6.11 17.06 13.23
C LYS A 440 6.71 17.23 14.63
N ALA A 441 5.94 17.78 15.57
CA ALA A 441 6.39 17.98 16.95
C ALA A 441 6.58 16.64 17.69
N THR A 442 5.67 15.68 17.48
CA THR A 442 5.76 14.32 18.05
C THR A 442 6.99 13.59 17.50
N ILE A 443 7.23 13.68 16.18
CA ILE A 443 8.40 13.09 15.52
C ILE A 443 9.70 13.70 16.06
N ALA A 444 9.78 15.03 16.18
CA ALA A 444 10.95 15.70 16.73
C ALA A 444 11.30 15.25 18.16
N LYS A 445 10.29 14.99 19.00
CA LYS A 445 10.49 14.43 20.35
C LYS A 445 11.06 13.00 20.29
N ILE A 446 10.57 12.18 19.37
CA ILE A 446 11.09 10.83 19.14
C ILE A 446 12.57 10.92 18.74
N GLU A 447 12.89 11.72 17.71
CA GLU A 447 14.27 11.88 17.22
C GLU A 447 15.22 12.41 18.32
N GLN A 448 14.76 13.36 19.15
CA GLN A 448 15.55 13.87 20.26
C GLN A 448 15.88 12.78 21.28
N PHE A 449 14.91 11.93 21.61
CA PHE A 449 15.12 10.81 22.52
C PHE A 449 16.05 9.75 21.90
N THR A 450 15.81 9.38 20.64
CA THR A 450 16.65 8.45 19.88
C THR A 450 18.10 8.92 19.84
N LYS A 451 18.36 10.20 19.53
CA LYS A 451 19.73 10.75 19.52
C LYS A 451 20.44 10.61 20.87
N ARG A 452 19.72 10.79 21.99
CA ARG A 452 20.29 10.60 23.34
C ARG A 452 20.57 9.13 23.63
N MET A 453 19.66 8.25 23.23
CA MET A 453 19.79 6.80 23.39
C MET A 453 21.00 6.27 22.62
N LEU A 454 21.12 6.60 21.33
CA LEU A 454 22.24 6.16 20.48
C LEU A 454 23.60 6.62 21.02
N ARG A 455 23.70 7.87 21.49
CA ARG A 455 24.92 8.38 22.14
C ARG A 455 25.31 7.52 23.34
N ARG A 456 24.37 7.25 24.24
CA ARG A 456 24.61 6.41 25.42
C ARG A 456 25.02 4.98 25.05
N GLN A 457 24.42 4.41 24.01
CA GLN A 457 24.79 3.08 23.51
C GLN A 457 26.20 3.06 22.94
N LYS A 458 26.57 4.08 22.16
CA LYS A 458 27.92 4.22 21.62
C LYS A 458 28.97 4.33 22.74
N ASP A 459 28.72 5.17 23.74
CA ASP A 459 29.62 5.34 24.88
C ASP A 459 29.81 4.02 25.67
N LEU A 460 28.75 3.22 25.80
CA LEU A 460 28.81 1.90 26.44
C LEU A 460 29.62 0.89 25.60
N LEU A 461 29.42 0.87 24.28
CA LEU A 461 30.17 0.02 23.36
C LEU A 461 31.67 0.33 23.37
N GLU A 462 32.04 1.61 23.44
CA GLU A 462 33.45 2.03 23.51
C GLU A 462 34.12 1.59 24.82
N ARG A 463 33.38 1.58 25.94
CA ARG A 463 33.87 1.06 27.23
C ARG A 463 34.05 -0.46 27.21
N ILE A 464 33.06 -1.20 26.70
CA ILE A 464 33.12 -2.67 26.62
C ILE A 464 34.30 -3.12 25.74
N ARG A 465 34.58 -2.40 24.65
CA ARG A 465 35.74 -2.68 23.77
C ARG A 465 37.09 -2.53 24.46
N GLN A 466 37.17 -1.83 25.59
CA GLN A 466 38.43 -1.61 26.32
C GLN A 466 38.70 -2.69 27.37
N ASP A 467 37.69 -3.47 27.79
CA ASP A 467 37.82 -4.44 28.88
C ASP A 467 38.13 -5.89 28.41
N ASP A 468 38.16 -6.18 27.10
CA ASP A 468 38.46 -7.49 26.47
C ASP A 468 37.67 -8.73 26.99
N SER A 469 36.88 -8.62 28.07
CA SER A 469 36.36 -9.76 28.82
C SER A 469 34.87 -10.07 28.64
N ASP A 470 34.07 -9.19 28.02
CA ASP A 470 32.61 -9.35 27.99
C ASP A 470 31.98 -9.12 26.60
N PHE A 471 32.60 -9.66 25.54
CA PHE A 471 31.85 -9.93 24.32
C PHE A 471 31.00 -11.18 24.54
N TYR A 472 29.67 -11.01 24.67
CA TYR A 472 28.74 -12.12 24.61
C TYR A 472 28.84 -12.80 23.22
N SER A 473 29.66 -13.84 23.11
CA SER A 473 29.74 -14.70 21.92
C SER A 473 28.88 -15.96 22.11
N ALA A 474 28.34 -16.43 20.98
CA ALA A 474 27.66 -17.71 20.81
C ALA A 474 26.31 -17.86 21.54
N ALA A 475 25.29 -17.17 21.04
CA ALA A 475 23.97 -17.78 21.09
C ALA A 475 23.92 -18.86 19.99
N GLU A 476 23.98 -20.14 20.37
CA GLU A 476 23.52 -21.22 19.49
C GLU A 476 22.07 -20.90 19.10
N ALA A 477 21.83 -20.70 17.81
CA ALA A 477 20.51 -20.39 17.29
C ALA A 477 20.17 -21.45 16.24
N ASN A 478 19.10 -22.21 16.48
CA ASN A 478 18.58 -23.15 15.49
C ASN A 478 18.15 -22.38 14.23
N GLU A 479 18.09 -23.06 13.08
CA GLU A 479 17.68 -22.48 11.80
C GLU A 479 16.36 -21.69 11.88
N THR A 480 15.45 -22.08 12.79
CA THR A 480 14.17 -21.44 13.08
C THR A 480 14.29 -20.09 13.81
N ALA A 481 15.33 -19.91 14.65
CA ALA A 481 15.57 -18.70 15.43
C ALA A 481 16.31 -17.60 14.63
N VAL A 482 16.84 -17.96 13.45
CA VAL A 482 17.59 -17.11 12.53
C VAL A 482 16.77 -16.92 11.26
N VAL A 483 16.37 -15.70 10.93
CA VAL A 483 15.48 -15.46 9.78
C VAL A 483 16.24 -15.54 8.46
N LYS A 484 15.80 -16.45 7.56
CA LYS A 484 16.19 -16.47 6.14
C LYS A 484 15.87 -15.12 5.49
N LEU A 485 16.81 -14.62 4.67
CA LEU A 485 16.72 -13.36 3.90
C LEU A 485 15.48 -13.25 2.99
N LYS A 486 14.64 -14.29 2.84
CA LYS A 486 13.43 -14.26 2.01
C LYS A 486 12.16 -14.84 2.61
N ASN A 487 12.23 -15.75 3.59
CA ASN A 487 11.06 -16.50 4.05
C ASN A 487 10.98 -16.54 5.57
N LEU A 488 10.24 -15.59 6.15
CA LEU A 488 9.50 -15.86 7.38
C LEU A 488 8.07 -16.16 6.97
N GLU A 489 7.72 -17.44 7.09
CA GLU A 489 6.40 -18.03 6.79
C GLU A 489 5.25 -17.43 7.62
N ASN A 490 5.54 -16.56 8.58
CA ASN A 490 4.57 -15.93 9.47
C ASN A 490 3.88 -14.67 8.89
N GLY A 491 3.82 -14.57 7.56
CA GLY A 491 3.04 -13.54 6.87
C GLY A 491 1.53 -13.81 6.92
N ARG A 492 0.86 -13.68 8.09
CA ARG A 492 -0.58 -13.37 8.03
C ARG A 492 -0.70 -12.17 7.08
N GLN A 493 -1.56 -12.24 6.05
CA GLN A 493 -1.82 -11.06 5.23
C GLN A 493 -2.37 -10.01 6.20
N LEU A 494 -1.53 -9.00 6.48
CA LEU A 494 -1.89 -7.91 7.35
C LEU A 494 -2.87 -7.07 6.55
N THR A 495 -4.15 -7.39 6.70
CA THR A 495 -5.24 -6.58 6.18
C THR A 495 -5.47 -5.39 7.10
N ARG A 496 -6.18 -4.37 6.62
CA ARG A 496 -6.60 -3.21 7.42
C ARG A 496 -7.21 -3.58 8.77
N GLU A 497 -7.97 -4.68 8.82
CA GLU A 497 -8.68 -5.15 10.02
C GLU A 497 -7.73 -5.80 11.04
N ASN A 498 -6.68 -6.47 10.55
CA ASN A 498 -5.75 -7.21 11.40
C ASN A 498 -4.53 -6.37 11.75
N ALA A 499 -4.13 -5.39 10.93
CA ALA A 499 -2.94 -4.57 11.11
C ALA A 499 -2.82 -3.92 12.51
N PRO A 500 -3.88 -3.36 13.12
CA PRO A 500 -3.79 -2.78 14.47
C PRO A 500 -3.41 -3.80 15.55
N ALA A 501 -3.70 -5.09 15.35
CA ALA A 501 -3.24 -6.16 16.23
C ALA A 501 -1.71 -6.35 16.13
N PHE A 502 -1.11 -6.11 14.96
CA PHE A 502 0.30 -6.39 14.68
C PHE A 502 1.21 -5.17 14.80
N VAL A 503 0.78 -3.98 14.39
CA VAL A 503 1.58 -2.74 14.49
C VAL A 503 0.76 -1.58 15.05
N LEU A 504 1.40 -0.78 15.90
CA LEU A 504 0.86 0.42 16.52
C LEU A 504 1.79 1.62 16.25
N MET A 505 1.20 2.81 16.31
CA MET A 505 1.97 4.06 16.35
C MET A 505 2.94 4.04 17.54
N GLY A 506 4.21 4.31 17.27
CA GLY A 506 5.28 4.25 18.26
C GLY A 506 5.96 2.89 18.38
N ASP A 507 5.48 1.84 17.70
CA ASP A 507 6.19 0.56 17.71
C ASP A 507 7.62 0.73 17.16
N ARG A 508 8.57 0.07 17.83
CA ARG A 508 9.94 -0.05 17.36
C ARG A 508 9.99 -1.15 16.30
N VAL A 509 10.73 -0.90 15.22
CA VAL A 509 10.84 -1.83 14.10
C VAL A 509 12.28 -1.94 13.64
N VAL A 510 12.59 -3.05 12.99
CA VAL A 510 13.84 -3.27 12.27
C VAL A 510 13.57 -3.75 10.86
N ASN A 511 14.29 -3.21 9.88
CA ASN A 511 14.21 -3.68 8.51
C ASN A 511 14.82 -5.08 8.38
N ARG A 512 14.02 -6.03 7.92
CA ARG A 512 14.43 -7.42 7.67
C ARG A 512 14.63 -7.74 6.19
N SER A 513 14.24 -6.83 5.29
CA SER A 513 14.39 -7.03 3.85
C SER A 513 15.74 -6.51 3.35
N SER A 514 16.36 -7.25 2.42
CA SER A 514 17.52 -6.80 1.64
C SER A 514 17.13 -6.26 0.27
N GLU A 515 15.84 -6.32 -0.09
CA GLU A 515 15.31 -5.95 -1.40
C GLU A 515 14.79 -4.49 -1.44
N THR A 516 14.92 -3.74 -0.34
CA THR A 516 14.47 -2.35 -0.23
C THR A 516 15.65 -1.39 -0.24
N SER A 517 15.37 -0.09 -0.41
CA SER A 517 16.39 0.96 -0.26
C SER A 517 16.84 1.14 1.19
N VAL A 518 16.14 0.55 2.16
CA VAL A 518 16.49 0.65 3.58
C VAL A 518 17.58 -0.39 3.89
N PRO A 519 18.66 -0.02 4.59
CA PRO A 519 19.69 -0.99 4.98
C PRO A 519 19.11 -2.13 5.83
N PHE A 520 19.57 -3.35 5.59
CA PHE A 520 19.23 -4.49 6.43
C PHE A 520 19.69 -4.26 7.88
N GLY A 521 18.79 -4.47 8.83
CA GLY A 521 19.03 -4.21 10.25
C GLY A 521 18.79 -2.77 10.69
N ALA A 522 18.42 -1.86 9.78
CA ALA A 522 18.13 -0.48 10.16
C ALA A 522 16.95 -0.44 11.14
N ARG A 523 17.15 0.20 12.29
CA ARG A 523 16.13 0.36 13.33
C ARG A 523 15.41 1.69 13.20
N GLY A 524 14.13 1.69 13.57
CA GLY A 524 13.31 2.90 13.53
C GLY A 524 12.03 2.78 14.34
N THR A 525 11.26 3.87 14.32
CA THR A 525 9.99 4.00 15.03
C THR A 525 8.87 4.25 14.04
N VAL A 526 7.74 3.56 14.19
CA VAL A 526 6.55 3.75 13.36
C VAL A 526 5.87 5.08 13.72
N VAL A 527 5.77 5.99 12.75
CA VAL A 527 5.19 7.33 12.88
C VAL A 527 3.98 7.56 11.98
N GLY A 528 3.57 6.57 11.19
CA GLY A 528 2.36 6.62 10.41
C GLY A 528 1.97 5.25 9.89
N ILE A 529 0.66 5.01 9.74
CA ILE A 529 0.13 3.75 9.23
C ILE A 529 -0.86 4.07 8.11
N PHE A 530 -0.60 3.51 6.94
CA PHE A 530 -1.33 3.77 5.70
C PHE A 530 -1.80 2.45 5.10
N ASN A 531 -3.03 2.44 4.61
CA ASN A 531 -3.58 1.28 3.90
C ASN A 531 -3.55 1.58 2.40
N HIS A 532 -2.85 0.77 1.63
CA HIS A 532 -2.84 0.85 0.17
C HIS A 532 -3.44 -0.43 -0.42
N GLY A 533 -4.76 -0.41 -0.64
CA GLY A 533 -5.50 -1.59 -1.08
C GLY A 533 -5.47 -2.70 -0.02
N LYS A 534 -4.85 -3.84 -0.35
CA LYS A 534 -4.72 -5.01 0.53
C LYS A 534 -3.42 -5.02 1.35
N GLU A 535 -2.50 -4.08 1.10
CA GLU A 535 -1.20 -4.02 1.75
C GLU A 535 -1.15 -2.87 2.75
N VAL A 536 -0.44 -3.10 3.86
CA VAL A 536 -0.24 -2.12 4.93
C VAL A 536 1.15 -1.54 4.76
N HIS A 537 1.20 -0.22 4.61
CA HIS A 537 2.43 0.54 4.60
C HIS A 537 2.55 1.34 5.88
N VAL A 538 3.78 1.48 6.37
CA VAL A 538 4.07 2.25 7.57
C VAL A 538 5.14 3.29 7.25
N GLU A 539 4.93 4.50 7.75
CA GLU A 539 6.01 5.49 7.79
C GLU A 539 6.88 5.22 9.00
N VAL A 540 8.16 5.04 8.76
CA VAL A 540 9.17 4.78 9.79
C VAL A 540 10.17 5.92 9.78
N VAL A 541 10.46 6.44 10.96
CA VAL A 541 11.62 7.31 11.21
C VAL A 541 12.72 6.43 11.77
N TYR A 542 13.75 6.22 10.96
CA TYR A 542 14.94 5.46 11.28
C TYR A 542 15.88 6.26 12.18
N ASP A 543 16.62 5.52 12.98
CA ASP A 543 17.50 6.06 14.00
C ASP A 543 18.72 6.78 13.40
N GLU A 544 19.18 6.29 12.25
CA GLU A 544 20.32 6.81 11.51
C GLU A 544 19.92 7.17 10.07
N PRO A 545 20.55 8.20 9.47
CA PRO A 545 20.29 8.57 8.09
C PRO A 545 20.88 7.53 7.12
N PHE A 546 20.19 7.29 6.00
CA PHE A 546 20.66 6.34 4.99
C PHE A 546 20.32 6.79 3.56
N VAL A 547 21.06 6.26 2.58
CA VAL A 547 20.83 6.54 1.17
C VAL A 547 19.47 5.99 0.74
N GLY A 548 18.60 6.84 0.23
CA GLY A 548 17.21 6.47 -0.14
C GLY A 548 16.16 6.78 0.94
N GLY A 549 16.60 7.31 2.09
CA GLY A 549 15.73 7.94 3.08
C GLY A 549 15.24 9.33 2.62
N THR A 550 14.19 9.82 3.26
CA THR A 550 13.50 11.09 2.98
C THR A 550 13.26 11.87 4.26
N SER A 551 12.73 13.10 4.19
CA SER A 551 12.31 13.88 5.36
C SER A 551 10.82 13.72 5.72
N LEU A 552 10.11 12.76 5.10
CA LEU A 552 8.65 12.58 5.20
C LEU A 552 7.87 13.89 4.98
N ASN A 553 8.28 14.65 3.95
CA ASN A 553 7.80 16.00 3.66
C ASN A 553 8.09 16.98 4.82
N SER A 554 9.37 17.07 5.21
CA SER A 554 9.88 17.97 6.25
C SER A 554 9.28 17.76 7.66
N ARG A 555 8.86 16.53 7.96
CA ARG A 555 8.38 16.10 9.28
C ARG A 555 9.47 15.50 10.17
N CYS A 556 10.53 14.94 9.59
CA CYS A 556 11.70 14.39 10.29
C CYS A 556 13.01 14.95 9.71
N THR A 557 14.14 14.61 10.34
CA THR A 557 15.48 14.87 9.83
C THR A 557 15.65 14.28 8.42
N GLU A 558 16.43 14.94 7.57
CA GLU A 558 16.71 14.45 6.22
C GLU A 558 17.33 13.06 6.23
N MET A 559 16.96 12.25 5.24
CA MET A 559 17.39 10.86 5.07
C MET A 559 17.03 9.88 6.21
N CYS A 560 16.21 10.26 7.18
CA CYS A 560 15.80 9.38 8.27
C CYS A 560 14.42 8.74 8.05
N GLY A 561 13.61 9.21 7.12
CA GLY A 561 12.22 8.78 6.98
C GLY A 561 11.92 7.96 5.73
N LYS A 562 11.08 6.93 5.83
CA LYS A 562 10.63 6.14 4.66
C LYS A 562 9.24 5.55 4.87
N LEU A 563 8.48 5.45 3.78
CA LEU A 563 7.27 4.63 3.70
C LEU A 563 7.65 3.22 3.28
N GLU A 564 7.43 2.24 4.15
CA GLU A 564 7.80 0.84 3.94
C GLU A 564 6.59 -0.08 3.97
N ASN A 565 6.66 -1.19 3.24
CA ASN A 565 5.68 -2.26 3.41
C ASN A 565 5.93 -2.94 4.76
N LEU A 566 4.89 -3.11 5.57
CA LEU A 566 5.00 -3.74 6.90
C LEU A 566 5.59 -5.15 6.82
N ALA A 567 5.43 -5.86 5.70
CA ALA A 567 6.05 -7.16 5.45
C ALA A 567 7.60 -7.11 5.41
N ASN A 568 8.21 -5.94 5.17
CA ASN A 568 9.67 -5.77 5.17
C ASN A 568 10.23 -5.51 6.58
N LEU A 569 9.37 -5.39 7.59
CA LEU A 569 9.76 -4.99 8.94
C LEU A 569 9.49 -6.12 9.94
N LEU A 570 10.35 -6.21 10.95
CA LEU A 570 10.06 -6.92 12.19
C LEU A 570 9.72 -5.91 13.28
N VAL A 571 8.59 -6.11 13.96
CA VAL A 571 8.16 -5.29 15.10
C VAL A 571 8.86 -5.79 16.37
N LEU A 572 9.54 -4.89 17.07
CA LEU A 572 10.36 -5.16 18.25
C LEU A 572 9.61 -4.97 19.57
N THR A 573 8.46 -4.29 19.55
CA THR A 573 7.64 -4.12 20.75
C THR A 573 7.15 -5.49 21.21
N PRO A 574 7.25 -5.88 22.50
CA PRO A 574 6.96 -7.19 22.99
C PRO A 574 5.44 -7.23 23.15
N LYS A 575 4.74 -7.41 22.04
CA LYS A 575 3.39 -7.94 22.12
C LYS A 575 3.55 -9.36 22.59
N LYS A 576 2.74 -9.78 23.55
CA LYS A 576 2.67 -11.15 24.07
C LYS A 576 2.53 -12.13 22.89
N TRP A 577 3.66 -12.55 22.30
CA TRP A 577 3.71 -13.64 21.34
C TRP A 577 3.59 -14.98 22.07
N SER A 578 3.60 -14.95 23.41
CA SER A 578 3.20 -16.03 24.29
C SER A 578 1.66 -16.09 24.41
N LYS A 579 1.04 -16.89 23.54
CA LYS A 579 -0.29 -17.54 23.61
C LYS A 579 -1.03 -17.42 22.28
N GLN A 580 -0.61 -18.22 21.31
CA GLN A 580 -1.55 -18.91 20.42
C GLN A 580 -0.97 -20.27 20.07
#